data_AF-A0ABC9ZQF3-F1
#
_entry.id   AF-A0ABC9ZQF3-F1
#
_cell.length_a   1.000
_cell.length_b   1.000
_cell.length_c   1.000
_cell.angle_alpha   90.00
_cell.angle_beta   90.00
_cell.angle_gamma   90.00
#
_symmetry.space_group_name_H-M   'P 1'
#
loop_
_entity.id
_entity.type
_entity.pdbx_description
1 polymer ?
#
loop_
_entity_poly.entity_id
_entity_poly.type
_entity_poly.pdbx_seq_one_letter_code
_entity_poly.pdbx_strand_id
1 'polypeptide(L)' 'MQSPLHGPAANDLFVEDLVWFRHAKAGEMTEHLDGLLAVDENNNVKNWDTYRGKGWTFRCAS' A
#
# COMPACT_ATOMS: atom_id res chain seq x y z
N MET A 1 -11.69 1.96 2.51
CA MET A 1 -12.53 3.07 3.03
C MET A 1 -11.95 4.36 2.49
N GLN A 2 -12.76 5.21 1.86
CA GLN A 2 -12.35 6.56 1.49
C GLN A 2 -12.98 7.52 2.49
N SER A 3 -12.17 8.04 3.40
CA SER A 3 -12.59 9.00 4.43
C SER A 3 -11.91 10.34 4.16
N PRO A 4 -12.62 11.48 4.27
CA PRO A 4 -12.00 12.78 4.14
C PRO A 4 -10.82 12.95 5.12
N LEU A 5 -9.70 13.51 4.64
CA LEU A 5 -8.56 13.85 5.49
C LEU A 5 -8.85 15.19 6.19
N HIS A 6 -8.58 15.26 7.49
CA HIS A 6 -8.80 16.46 8.30
C HIS A 6 -7.50 16.87 9.02
N GLY A 7 -7.30 18.18 9.20
CA GLY A 7 -6.19 18.74 9.97
C GLY A 7 -5.41 19.81 9.19
N PRO A 8 -4.48 20.54 9.84
CA PRO A 8 -3.74 21.64 9.22
C PRO A 8 -3.01 21.23 7.93
N ALA A 9 -2.36 20.07 7.92
CA ALA A 9 -1.65 19.57 6.75
C ALA A 9 -2.57 19.24 5.55
N ALA A 10 -3.87 19.01 5.79
CA ALA A 10 -4.83 18.74 4.72
C ALA A 10 -5.29 20.03 4.02
N ASN A 11 -5.16 21.20 4.67
CA ASN A 11 -5.56 22.48 4.09
C ASN A 11 -4.59 22.94 2.99
N ASP A 12 -3.36 22.45 3.02
CA ASP A 12 -2.30 22.83 2.09
C ASP A 12 -2.11 21.81 0.95
N LEU A 13 -2.98 20.80 0.84
CA LEU A 13 -2.93 19.80 -0.23
C LEU A 13 -3.54 20.34 -1.53
N PHE A 14 -2.81 20.14 -2.62
CA PHE A 14 -3.25 20.42 -3.97
C PHE A 14 -3.42 19.12 -4.77
N VAL A 15 -4.07 19.24 -5.93
CA VAL A 15 -4.15 18.12 -6.89
C VAL A 15 -2.72 17.73 -7.29
N GLU A 16 -2.49 16.42 -7.43
CA GLU A 16 -1.18 15.78 -7.67
C GLU A 16 -0.23 15.66 -6.46
N ASP A 17 -0.60 16.17 -5.28
CA ASP A 17 0.23 15.97 -4.09
C ASP A 17 0.26 14.51 -3.63
N LEU A 18 1.45 14.05 -3.24
CA LEU A 18 1.67 12.70 -2.74
C LEU A 18 1.21 12.58 -1.28
N VAL A 19 0.24 11.71 -1.04
CA VAL A 19 -0.25 11.38 0.30
C VAL A 19 0.10 9.93 0.64
N TRP A 20 0.91 9.76 1.67
CA TRP A 20 1.29 8.44 2.17
C TRP A 20 0.31 7.97 3.24
N PHE A 21 -0.40 6.88 2.96
CA PHE A 21 -1.29 6.24 3.92
C PHE A 21 -0.54 5.22 4.77
N ARG A 22 -0.71 5.31 6.09
CA ARG A 22 -0.30 4.23 7.01
C ARG A 22 -1.48 3.29 7.22
N HIS A 23 -1.39 2.10 6.64
CA HIS A 23 -2.40 1.06 6.90
C HIS A 23 -2.31 0.55 8.33
N ALA A 24 -3.46 0.33 8.96
CA ALA A 24 -3.54 -0.17 10.33
C ALA A 24 -3.15 -1.66 10.44
N LYS A 25 -3.26 -2.41 9.33
CA LYS A 25 -2.94 -3.84 9.26
C LYS A 25 -2.02 -4.10 8.07
N ALA A 26 -0.82 -4.63 8.37
CA ALA A 26 0.17 -4.94 7.35
C ALA A 26 -0.30 -6.02 6.35
N GLY A 27 -1.12 -6.98 6.80
CA GLY A 27 -1.60 -8.10 5.99
C GLY A 27 -2.63 -7.72 4.93
N GLU A 28 -3.47 -6.72 5.20
CA GLU A 28 -4.60 -6.35 4.33
C GLU A 28 -4.14 -5.91 2.94
N MET A 29 -3.07 -5.12 2.83
CA MET A 29 -2.54 -4.73 1.51
C MET A 29 -2.04 -5.93 0.70
N THR A 30 -1.39 -6.87 1.38
CA THR A 30 -0.83 -8.07 0.72
C THR A 30 -1.91 -9.07 0.27
N GLU A 31 -3.16 -8.90 0.72
CA GLU A 31 -4.33 -9.65 0.21
C GLU A 31 -4.74 -9.17 -1.18
N HIS A 32 -4.41 -7.92 -1.53
CA HIS A 32 -4.94 -7.23 -2.70
C HIS A 32 -3.89 -6.91 -3.76
N LEU A 33 -2.61 -6.85 -3.39
CA LEU A 33 -1.50 -6.49 -4.27
C LEU A 33 -0.59 -7.69 -4.53
N ASP A 34 0.02 -7.76 -5.72
CA ASP A 34 0.91 -8.85 -6.10
C ASP A 34 2.37 -8.62 -5.64
N GLY A 35 2.75 -7.36 -5.41
CA GLY A 35 4.09 -7.00 -4.95
C GLY A 35 4.12 -5.68 -4.17
N LEU A 36 5.24 -5.46 -3.49
CA LEU A 36 5.54 -4.27 -2.68
C LEU A 36 6.91 -3.69 -3.06
N LEU A 37 7.03 -2.37 -3.02
CA LEU A 37 8.31 -1.68 -3.04
C LEU A 37 8.78 -1.45 -1.60
N ALA A 38 9.78 -2.22 -1.17
CA ALA A 38 10.43 -2.05 0.13
C ALA A 38 11.55 -1.02 0.01
N VAL A 39 11.50 0.01 0.86
CA VAL A 39 12.51 1.08 0.93
C VAL A 39 13.24 0.95 2.26
N ASP A 40 14.58 0.87 2.22
CA ASP A 40 15.41 0.82 3.43
C ASP A 40 15.84 2.22 3.91
N GLU A 41 16.54 2.26 5.05
CA GLU A 41 17.07 3.49 5.66
C GLU A 41 18.06 4.27 4.78
N ASN A 42 18.64 3.60 3.77
CA ASN A 42 19.58 4.19 2.81
C ASN A 42 18.88 4.54 1.49
N ASN A 43 17.54 4.54 1.46
CA ASN A 43 16.69 4.76 0.28
C ASN A 43 16.86 3.71 -0.84
N ASN A 44 17.39 2.52 -0.56
CA ASN A 44 17.41 1.47 -1.56
C ASN A 44 16.02 0.88 -1.74
N VAL A 45 15.59 0.71 -2.99
CA VAL A 45 14.29 0.14 -3.34
C VAL A 45 14.45 -1.32 -3.76
N LYS A 46 13.63 -2.20 -3.18
CA LYS A 46 13.57 -3.63 -3.54
C LYS A 46 12.14 -4.04 -3.83
N ASN A 47 11.95 -4.90 -4.82
CA ASN A 47 10.65 -5.53 -5.09
C ASN A 47 10.49 -6.76 -4.20
N TRP A 48 9.41 -6.83 -3.44
CA TRP A 48 9.02 -8.00 -2.65
C TRP A 48 7.70 -8.56 -3.18
N ASP A 49 7.66 -9.87 -3.41
CA ASP A 49 6.42 -10.55 -3.76
C ASP A 49 5.50 -10.67 -2.54
N THR A 50 4.20 -10.57 -2.75
CA THR A 50 3.20 -10.98 -1.76
C THR A 50 2.82 -12.45 -1.95
N TYR A 51 2.15 -13.06 -0.98
CA TYR A 51 1.60 -14.41 -1.17
C TYR A 51 0.56 -14.46 -2.29
N ARG A 52 -0.14 -13.35 -2.58
CA ARG A 52 -1.03 -13.23 -3.74
C ARG A 52 -0.25 -13.27 -5.04
N GLY A 53 0.85 -12.52 -5.13
CA GLY A 53 1.76 -12.55 -6.28
C GLY A 53 2.37 -13.94 -6.50
N LYS A 54 2.55 -14.73 -5.43
CA LYS A 54 2.98 -16.13 -5.49
C LYS A 54 1.85 -17.13 -5.80
N GLY A 55 0.62 -16.67 -6.01
CA GLY A 55 -0.52 -17.53 -6.32
C GLY A 55 -1.02 -18.35 -5.13
N TRP A 56 -0.63 -18.01 -3.89
CA TRP A 56 -1.05 -18.71 -2.67
C TRP A 56 -2.39 -18.21 -2.14
N THR A 57 -3.20 -17.62 -3.02
CA THR A 57 -4.59 -17.27 -2.73
C THR A 57 -5.46 -18.39 -3.26
N PHE A 58 -6.19 -19.08 -2.38
CA PHE A 58 -7.18 -20.07 -2.79
C PHE A 58 -8.30 -19.37 -3.57
N ARG A 59 -8.19 -19.37 -4.90
CA ARG A 59 -9.32 -19.03 -5.77
C ARG A 59 -10.04 -20.34 -6.07
N CYS A 60 -11.34 -20.40 -5.84
CA CYS A 60 -12.14 -21.41 -6.51
C CYS A 60 -11.90 -21.24 -8.01
N ALA A 61 -11.33 -22.24 -8.65
CA ALA A 61 -11.21 -22.26 -10.11
C ALA A 61 -12.64 -22.20 -10.68
N SER A 62 -12.91 -21.18 -11.49
CA SER A 62 -14.10 -21.11 -12.34
C SER A 62 -14.00 -22.10 -13.49
#